data_AF-D8PS49-F1
#
_entry.id   AF-D8PS49-F1
#
_cell.length_a   1.000
_cell.length_b   1.000
_cell.length_c   1.000
_cell.angle_alpha   90.00
_cell.angle_beta   90.00
_cell.angle_gamma   90.00
#
_symmetry.space_group_name_H-M   'P 1'
#
loop_
_entity.id
_entity.type
_entity.pdbx_description
1 polymer ?
#
loop_
_entity_poly.entity_id
_entity_poly.type
_entity_poly.pdbx_seq_one_letter_code
_entity_poly.pdbx_strand_id
1 'polypeptide(L)'
;MDSIFEVQRQTHEEVERYERALYTLLSRNQPTHEGKLQTEHKASQILDRISSKATTLNTLYQDKDTIKAEADRISAASRPDDLTEFYSRWS
;
A
#
# COMPACT_ATOMS: atom_id res chain seq x y z
N MET A 1 -0.73 -9.01 -15.26
CA MET A 1 0.04 -9.41 -14.07
C MET A 1 0.15 -8.16 -13.23
N ASP A 2 -0.45 -8.11 -12.05
CA ASP A 2 -0.17 -7.01 -11.12
C ASP A 2 1.28 -7.15 -10.67
N SER A 3 2.07 -6.11 -10.91
CA SER A 3 3.48 -6.04 -10.53
C SER A 3 3.61 -6.10 -9.01
N ILE A 4 4.71 -6.67 -8.48
CA ILE A 4 4.96 -6.66 -7.03
C ILE A 4 5.01 -5.21 -6.52
N PHE A 5 5.51 -4.27 -7.33
CA PHE A 5 5.47 -2.85 -7.03
C PHE A 5 4.05 -2.28 -6.96
N GLU A 6 3.15 -2.74 -7.83
CA GLU A 6 1.74 -2.31 -7.78
C GLU A 6 1.04 -2.87 -6.54
N VAL A 7 1.31 -4.12 -6.16
CA VAL A 7 0.80 -4.71 -4.92
C VAL A 7 1.34 -3.97 -3.68
N GLN A 8 2.64 -3.62 -3.68
CA GLN A 8 3.23 -2.80 -2.61
C GLN A 8 2.56 -1.43 -2.53
N ARG A 9 2.39 -0.75 -3.67
CA ARG A 9 1.73 0.56 -3.76
C ARG A 9 0.30 0.51 -3.24
N GLN A 10 -0.50 -0.46 -3.69
CA GLN A 10 -1.87 -0.66 -3.22
C GLN A 10 -1.92 -0.95 -1.71
N THR A 11 -1.00 -1.78 -1.21
CA THR A 11 -0.94 -2.11 0.23
C THR A 11 -0.63 -0.86 1.07
N HIS A 12 0.30 0.01 0.62
CA HIS A 12 0.57 1.29 1.27
C HIS A 12 -0.64 2.22 1.27
N GLU A 13 -1.33 2.35 0.13
CA GLU A 13 -2.55 3.18 0.06
C GLU A 13 -3.65 2.68 1.00
N GLU A 14 -3.83 1.37 1.12
CA GLU A 14 -4.81 0.80 2.03
C GLU A 14 -4.48 1.08 3.49
N VAL A 15 -3.20 0.99 3.88
CA VAL A 15 -2.74 1.37 5.22
C VAL A 15 -3.06 2.84 5.48
N GLU A 16 -2.73 3.75 4.55
CA GLU A 16 -3.00 5.17 4.70
C GLU A 16 -4.51 5.48 4.81
N ARG A 17 -5.35 4.76 4.05
CA ARG A 17 -6.81 4.88 4.17
C ARG A 17 -7.31 4.47 5.55
N TYR A 18 -6.76 3.39 6.12
CA TYR A 18 -7.11 2.98 7.48
C TYR A 18 -6.63 3.97 8.53
N GLU A 19 -5.44 4.55 8.39
CA GLU A 19 -4.94 5.58 9.30
C GLU A 19 -5.83 6.84 9.29
N ARG A 20 -6.24 7.30 8.11
CA ARG A 20 -7.19 8.42 7.97
C ARG A 20 -8.55 8.09 8.60
N ALA A 21 -9.03 6.85 8.42
CA ALA A 21 -10.27 6.39 9.04
C ALA A 21 -10.16 6.34 10.57
N LEU A 22 -9.03 5.85 11.10
CA LEU A 22 -8.73 5.81 12.53
C LEU A 22 -8.67 7.22 13.13
N TYR A 23 -7.97 8.15 12.48
CA TYR A 23 -7.94 9.56 12.88
C TYR A 23 -9.35 10.15 12.93
N THR A 24 -10.14 9.94 11.87
CA THR A 24 -11.53 10.43 11.82
C THR A 24 -12.38 9.83 12.94
N LEU A 25 -12.19 8.56 13.24
CA LEU A 25 -12.92 7.86 14.32
C LEU A 25 -12.57 8.43 15.70
N LEU A 26 -11.27 8.61 15.99
CA LEU A 26 -10.77 9.08 17.28
C LEU A 26 -10.95 10.59 17.49
N SER A 27 -11.00 11.38 16.41
CA SER A 27 -11.25 12.82 16.50
C SER A 27 -12.68 13.17 16.96
N ARG A 28 -13.62 12.23 16.84
CA ARG A 28 -15.01 12.42 17.25
C ARG A 28 -15.14 12.29 18.76
N ASN A 29 -15.52 13.38 19.42
CA ASN A 29 -15.83 13.34 20.84
C ASN A 29 -17.13 12.55 21.08
N GLN A 30 -17.08 11.54 21.96
CA GLN A 30 -18.24 10.71 22.31
C GLN A 30 -18.85 11.22 23.63
N PRO A 31 -20.14 11.60 23.65
CA PRO A 31 -20.77 12.17 24.84
C PRO A 31 -21.04 11.13 25.93
N THR A 32 -21.11 9.85 25.58
CA THR A 32 -21.43 8.75 26.50
C THR A 32 -20.25 7.78 26.66
N HIS A 33 -20.17 7.15 27.82
CA HIS A 33 -19.16 6.12 28.08
C HIS A 33 -19.31 4.92 27.15
N GLU A 34 -20.54 4.49 26.89
CA GLU A 34 -20.83 3.41 25.93
C GLU A 34 -20.34 3.77 24.52
N GLY A 35 -20.60 5.00 24.05
CA GLY A 35 -20.13 5.47 22.74
C GLY A 35 -18.61 5.50 22.65
N LYS A 36 -17.94 5.88 23.75
CA LYS A 36 -16.48 5.82 23.87
C LYS A 36 -15.97 4.38 23.76
N LEU A 37 -16.55 3.45 24.49
CA LEU A 37 -16.17 2.03 24.45
C LEU A 37 -16.36 1.42 23.06
N GLN A 38 -17.48 1.71 22.39
CA GLN A 38 -17.72 1.26 21.02
C GLN A 38 -16.70 1.85 20.02
N THR A 39 -16.31 3.11 20.23
CA THR A 39 -15.29 3.79 19.41
C THR A 39 -13.92 3.16 19.61
N GLU A 40 -13.54 2.86 20.86
CA GLU A 40 -12.30 2.17 21.20
C GLU A 40 -12.23 0.77 20.59
N HIS A 41 -13.32 -0.02 20.63
CA HIS A 41 -13.36 -1.33 19.97
C HIS A 41 -13.20 -1.23 18.46
N LYS A 42 -13.86 -0.26 17.82
CA LYS A 42 -13.72 -0.01 16.37
C LYS A 42 -12.29 0.43 16.02
N ALA A 43 -11.68 1.27 16.85
CA ALA A 43 -10.30 1.71 16.68
C ALA A 43 -9.33 0.51 16.77
N SER A 44 -9.53 -0.37 17.76
CA SER A 44 -8.75 -1.61 17.90
C SER A 44 -8.82 -2.48 16.64
N GLN A 45 -10.03 -2.70 16.10
CA GLN A 45 -10.21 -3.47 14.86
C GLN A 45 -9.51 -2.84 13.64
N ILE A 46 -9.45 -1.50 13.55
CA ILE A 46 -8.73 -0.82 12.48
C ILE A 46 -7.22 -0.98 12.66
N LEU A 47 -6.72 -0.86 13.89
CA LEU A 47 -5.31 -1.07 14.22
C LEU A 47 -4.85 -2.49 13.90
N ASP A 48 -5.67 -3.51 14.19
CA ASP A 48 -5.39 -4.90 13.84
C ASP A 48 -5.23 -5.08 12.32
N ARG A 49 -6.08 -4.42 11.53
CA ARG A 49 -5.98 -4.45 10.05
C ARG A 49 -4.72 -3.75 9.54
N ILE A 50 -4.37 -2.60 10.12
CA ILE A 50 -3.12 -1.89 9.80
C ILE A 50 -1.92 -2.78 10.10
N SER A 51 -1.86 -3.37 11.29
CA SER A 51 -0.76 -4.25 11.73
C SER A 51 -0.60 -5.47 10.81
N SER A 52 -1.72 -6.11 10.46
CA SER A 52 -1.73 -7.23 9.51
C SER A 52 -1.16 -6.83 8.15
N LYS A 53 -1.62 -5.72 7.58
CA LYS A 53 -1.12 -5.22 6.28
C LYS A 53 0.34 -4.78 6.34
N ALA A 54 0.76 -4.12 7.42
CA ALA A 54 2.16 -3.75 7.62
C ALA A 54 3.07 -4.99 7.71
N THR A 55 2.59 -6.07 8.33
CA THR A 55 3.29 -7.35 8.38
C THR A 55 3.40 -7.98 6.98
N THR A 56 2.31 -8.01 6.21
CA THR A 56 2.33 -8.50 4.82
C THR A 56 3.30 -7.69 3.97
N LEU A 57 3.27 -6.36 4.09
CA LEU A 57 4.17 -5.45 3.39
C LEU A 57 5.64 -5.70 3.75
N ASN A 58 5.94 -5.89 5.04
CA ASN A 58 7.29 -6.23 5.50
C ASN A 58 7.76 -7.56 4.91
N THR A 59 6.91 -8.58 4.89
CA THR A 59 7.22 -9.87 4.25
C THR A 59 7.51 -9.70 2.75
N LEU A 60 6.73 -8.87 2.05
CA LEU A 60 6.99 -8.56 0.64
C LEU A 60 8.35 -7.89 0.42
N TYR A 61 8.78 -7.01 1.34
CA TYR A 61 10.11 -6.38 1.27
C TYR A 61 11.28 -7.31 1.63
N GLN A 62 11.02 -8.39 2.39
CA GLN A 62 12.05 -9.36 2.73
C GLN A 62 12.45 -10.24 1.55
N ASP A 63 11.55 -10.41 0.57
CA ASP A 63 11.83 -11.14 -0.66
C ASP A 63 12.61 -10.29 -1.67
N LYS A 64 13.88 -10.06 -1.33
CA LYS A 64 14.79 -9.21 -2.12
C LYS A 64 15.10 -9.78 -3.49
N ASP A 65 15.00 -11.10 -3.65
CA ASP A 65 15.33 -11.77 -4.91
C ASP A 65 14.23 -11.56 -5.95
N THR A 66 12.96 -11.62 -5.55
CA THR A 66 11.85 -11.28 -6.46
C THR A 66 11.81 -9.80 -6.81
N ILE A 67 12.09 -8.91 -5.84
CA ILE A 67 12.19 -7.47 -6.09
C ILE A 67 13.31 -7.15 -7.09
N LYS A 68 14.49 -7.77 -6.92
CA LYS A 68 15.60 -7.60 -7.86
C LYS A 68 15.25 -8.13 -9.25
N ALA A 69 14.68 -9.33 -9.34
CA ALA A 69 14.28 -9.91 -10.60
C ALA A 69 13.24 -9.05 -11.35
N GLU A 70 12.33 -8.39 -10.64
CA GLU A 70 11.37 -7.48 -11.24
C GLU A 70 11.99 -6.13 -11.62
N ALA A 71 12.88 -5.58 -10.79
CA ALA A 71 13.66 -4.37 -11.11
C ALA A 71 14.54 -4.57 -12.35
N ASP A 72 15.18 -5.74 -12.47
CA ASP A 72 15.98 -6.12 -13.64
C ASP A 72 15.12 -6.27 -14.88
N ARG A 73 13.88 -6.80 -14.76
CA ARG A 73 12.91 -6.87 -15.87
C ARG A 73 12.48 -5.48 -16.34
N ILE A 74 12.17 -4.56 -15.42
CA ILE A 74 11.82 -3.17 -15.75
C ILE A 74 13.00 -2.47 -16.40
N SER A 75 14.21 -2.67 -15.89
CA SER A 75 15.44 -2.10 -16.43
C SER A 75 15.80 -2.67 -17.81
N ALA A 76 15.56 -3.97 -18.03
CA ALA A 76 15.77 -4.63 -19.31
C ALA A 76 14.74 -4.20 -20.37
N ALA A 77 13.51 -3.88 -19.95
CA ALA A 77 12.48 -3.30 -20.81
C ALA A 77 12.79 -1.83 -21.17
N SER A 78 13.52 -1.09 -20.33
CA SER A 78 14.00 0.28 -20.62
C SER A 78 15.22 0.33 -21.56
N ARG A 79 15.34 -0.60 -22.53
CA ARG A 79 16.33 -0.43 -23.60
C ARG A 79 15.98 0.82 -24.43
N PRO A 80 16.95 1.70 -24.74
CA PRO A 80 16.71 2.97 -25.43
C PRO A 80 16.00 2.84 -26.80
N ASP A 81 16.07 1.68 -27.44
CA ASP A 81 15.41 1.43 -28.73
C ASP A 81 13.88 1.52 -28.64
N ASP A 82 13.27 1.15 -27.51
CA ASP A 82 11.80 1.06 -27.38
C ASP A 82 11.16 2.45 -27.27
N LEU A 83 11.84 3.39 -26.59
CA LEU A 83 11.44 4.80 -26.57
C LEU A 83 11.64 5.45 -27.95
N THR A 84 12.71 5.08 -28.65
CA THR A 84 12.99 5.58 -29.99
C THR A 84 11.91 5.12 -30.97
N GLU A 85 11.48 3.86 -30.91
CA GLU A 85 10.37 3.33 -31.71
C GLU A 85 9.02 3.98 -31.37
N PHE A 86 8.78 4.28 -30.09
CA PHE A 86 7.58 5.00 -29.65
C PHE A 86 7.52 6.44 -30.21
N TYR A 87 8.63 7.19 -30.17
CA TYR A 87 8.70 8.53 -30.77
C TYR A 87 8.64 8.48 -32.30
N SER A 88 9.23 7.46 -32.93
CA SER A 88 9.18 7.25 -34.39
C SER A 88 7.77 7.02 -34.91
N ARG A 89 6.88 6.45 -34.09
CA ARG A 89 5.49 6.16 -34.46
C ARG A 89 4.54 7.36 -34.23
N TRP A 90 5.03 8.41 -33.58
CA TRP A 90 4.29 9.64 -33.27
C TRP A 90 4.83 10.88 -34.02
N SER A 91 5.75 10.69 -34.97
CA SER A 91 6.15 11.68 -35.99
C SER A 91 5.71 11.23 -37.37
#